data_AF-A0A1I5G091-F1
#
_entry.id   AF-A0A1I5G091-F1
#
_cell.length_a   1.000
_cell.length_b   1.000
_cell.length_c   1.000
_cell.angle_alpha   90.00
_cell.angle_beta   90.00
_cell.angle_gamma   90.00
#
_symmetry.space_group_name_H-M   'P 1'
#
loop_
_entity.id
_entity.type
_entity.pdbx_description
1 polymer ?
#
loop_
_entity_poly.entity_id
_entity_poly.type
_entity_poly.pdbx_seq_one_letter_code
_entity_poly.pdbx_strand_id
1 'polypeptide(L)'
;MSAITPTPSATLSATTATTGISTDTSRLKSKDNLEKAGQKFEAVFTGMMLKSMRQAKLADPLFDSKAIDTFTDMQDGLIAKSMAEHTPLGIGKAMTDFLAKSQSDLNQAAADSPP
;
A
#
# COMPACT_ATOMS: atom_id res chain seq x y z
N MET A 1 39.37 43.86 -5.11
CA MET A 1 38.02 44.42 -4.88
C MET A 1 37.04 43.61 -5.70
N SER A 2 36.09 42.96 -5.01
CA SER A 2 34.78 42.35 -5.38
C SER A 2 34.62 41.71 -6.77
N ALA A 3 34.48 40.39 -6.92
CA ALA A 3 33.34 39.52 -6.58
C ALA A 3 32.05 39.79 -7.39
N ILE A 4 31.70 38.85 -8.28
CA ILE A 4 30.35 38.31 -8.53
C ILE A 4 30.53 36.93 -9.19
N THR A 5 30.08 35.92 -8.47
CA THR A 5 30.04 34.49 -8.82
C THR A 5 28.86 34.17 -9.74
N PRO A 6 28.97 33.18 -10.64
CA PRO A 6 27.80 32.56 -11.26
C PRO A 6 27.17 31.56 -10.27
N THR A 7 25.87 31.69 -10.06
CA THR A 7 25.04 30.74 -9.30
C THR A 7 24.94 29.42 -10.08
N PRO A 8 25.27 28.25 -9.50
CA PRO A 8 24.88 26.96 -10.07
C PRO A 8 23.42 26.65 -9.72
N SER A 9 22.58 26.49 -10.74
CA SER A 9 21.24 25.91 -10.61
C SER A 9 21.38 24.48 -10.07
N ALA A 10 20.97 24.27 -8.82
CA ALA A 10 20.94 22.95 -8.21
C ALA A 10 19.85 22.11 -8.88
N THR A 11 20.27 21.17 -9.73
CA THR A 11 19.44 20.04 -10.16
C THR A 11 19.23 19.11 -8.96
N LEU A 12 18.13 19.30 -8.24
CA LEU A 12 17.58 18.29 -7.35
C LEU A 12 17.04 17.14 -8.23
N SER A 13 17.78 16.05 -8.35
CA SER A 13 17.22 14.84 -8.96
C SER A 13 17.71 13.56 -8.28
N ALA A 14 16.73 12.88 -7.71
CA ALA A 14 16.70 11.50 -7.24
C ALA A 14 17.62 11.13 -6.08
N THR A 15 17.10 11.37 -4.87
CA THR A 15 17.29 10.50 -3.72
C THR A 15 17.25 9.03 -4.15
N THR A 16 18.38 8.36 -3.97
CA THR A 16 18.58 6.93 -4.10
C THR A 16 17.38 6.18 -3.53
N ALA A 17 16.64 5.51 -4.43
CA ALA A 17 15.56 4.63 -4.06
C ALA A 17 16.04 3.62 -3.02
N THR A 18 15.28 3.50 -1.94
CA THR A 18 15.46 2.50 -0.89
C THR A 18 15.64 1.10 -1.49
N THR A 19 16.85 0.56 -1.37
CA THR A 19 17.32 -0.76 -1.84
C THR A 19 16.64 -1.94 -1.13
N GLY A 20 15.31 -1.99 -1.15
CA GLY A 20 14.53 -3.07 -0.53
C GLY A 20 13.19 -3.35 -1.21
N ILE A 21 12.73 -2.45 -2.07
CA ILE A 21 11.55 -2.70 -2.91
C ILE A 21 12.09 -3.23 -4.23
N SER A 22 12.15 -4.56 -4.37
CA SER A 22 12.41 -5.18 -5.67
C SER A 22 11.31 -4.74 -6.63
N THR A 23 11.67 -3.96 -7.66
CA THR A 23 10.80 -3.63 -8.81
C THR A 23 10.54 -4.84 -9.71
N ASP A 24 10.98 -6.04 -9.30
CA ASP A 24 10.69 -7.32 -9.94
C ASP A 24 9.22 -7.68 -9.76
N THR A 25 8.38 -7.09 -10.61
CA THR A 25 6.97 -7.42 -10.76
C THR A 25 6.76 -8.81 -11.37
N SER A 26 7.82 -9.57 -11.65
CA SER A 26 7.76 -10.96 -12.15
C SER A 26 6.91 -11.87 -11.29
N ARG A 27 6.95 -11.69 -9.97
CA ARG A 27 6.16 -12.46 -9.00
C ARG A 27 4.66 -12.13 -9.07
N LEU A 28 4.32 -10.96 -9.62
CA LEU A 28 2.96 -10.47 -9.82
C LEU A 28 2.40 -10.86 -11.21
N LYS A 29 3.19 -11.51 -12.07
CA LYS A 29 2.75 -11.91 -13.43
C LYS A 29 1.65 -12.97 -13.41
N SER A 30 1.52 -13.73 -12.31
CA SER A 30 0.42 -14.69 -12.17
C SER A 30 -0.79 -14.02 -11.55
N LYS A 31 -1.94 -14.10 -12.24
CA LYS A 31 -3.25 -13.63 -11.76
C LYS A 31 -3.56 -14.11 -10.33
N ASP A 32 -3.20 -15.35 -10.01
CA ASP A 32 -3.37 -15.93 -8.67
C ASP A 32 -2.53 -15.23 -7.59
N ASN A 33 -1.32 -14.76 -7.93
CA ASN A 33 -0.49 -14.00 -6.99
C ASN A 33 -1.00 -12.57 -6.80
N LEU A 34 -1.52 -11.93 -7.86
CA LEU A 34 -2.19 -10.64 -7.74
C LEU A 34 -3.44 -10.76 -6.88
N GLU A 35 -4.29 -11.74 -7.13
CA GLU A 35 -5.52 -11.95 -6.34
C GLU A 35 -5.22 -12.16 -4.85
N LYS A 36 -4.25 -13.03 -4.52
CA LYS A 36 -3.78 -13.22 -3.13
C LYS A 36 -3.17 -11.97 -2.52
N ALA A 37 -2.46 -11.17 -3.30
CA ALA A 37 -1.93 -9.89 -2.84
C ALA A 37 -3.05 -8.87 -2.58
N GLY A 38 -4.08 -8.83 -3.44
CA GLY A 38 -5.28 -8.02 -3.26
C GLY A 38 -6.04 -8.38 -1.99
N GLN A 39 -6.27 -9.67 -1.74
CA GLN A 39 -6.91 -10.16 -0.50
C GLN A 39 -6.13 -9.74 0.75
N LYS A 40 -4.79 -9.87 0.74
CA LYS A 40 -3.95 -9.45 1.88
C LYS A 40 -3.99 -7.94 2.09
N PHE A 41 -3.95 -7.16 1.01
CA PHE A 41 -4.09 -5.71 1.09
C PHE A 41 -5.44 -5.30 1.66
N GLU A 42 -6.52 -5.93 1.20
CA GLU A 42 -7.88 -5.66 1.68
C GLU A 42 -8.06 -6.01 3.15
N ALA A 43 -7.44 -7.09 3.64
CA ALA A 43 -7.42 -7.43 5.06
C ALA A 43 -6.75 -6.33 5.90
N VAL A 44 -5.60 -5.81 5.45
CA VAL A 44 -4.90 -4.73 6.16
C VAL A 44 -5.72 -3.44 6.13
N PHE A 45 -6.30 -3.08 4.98
CA PHE A 45 -7.13 -1.90 4.84
C PHE A 45 -8.40 -1.96 5.69
N THR A 46 -9.09 -3.10 5.68
CA THR A 46 -10.28 -3.34 6.51
C THR A 46 -9.94 -3.29 7.99
N GLY A 47 -8.79 -3.84 8.40
CA GLY A 47 -8.28 -3.74 9.77
C GLY A 47 -8.00 -2.29 10.17
N MET A 48 -7.36 -1.50 9.29
CA MET A 48 -7.15 -0.07 9.53
C MET A 48 -8.47 0.70 9.62
N MET A 49 -9.45 0.41 8.76
CA MET A 49 -10.78 1.00 8.80
C MET A 49 -11.49 0.69 10.12
N LEU A 50 -11.52 -0.59 10.53
CA LEU A 50 -12.14 -1.02 11.80
C LEU A 50 -11.46 -0.34 13.00
N LYS A 51 -10.13 -0.25 12.97
CA LYS A 51 -9.35 0.47 13.98
C LYS A 51 -9.68 1.96 14.02
N SER A 52 -9.76 2.63 12.87
CA SER A 52 -10.15 4.05 12.79
C SER A 52 -11.57 4.29 13.30
N MET A 53 -12.53 3.40 13.00
CA MET A 53 -13.89 3.47 13.53
C MET A 53 -13.92 3.35 15.05
N ARG A 54 -13.08 2.46 15.62
CA ARG A 54 -12.95 2.27 17.08
C ARG A 54 -12.25 3.46 17.74
N GLN A 55 -11.24 4.03 17.09
CA GLN A 55 -10.54 5.24 17.55
C GLN A 55 -11.44 6.49 17.51
N ALA A 56 -12.43 6.52 16.62
CA ALA A 56 -13.42 7.60 16.54
C ALA A 56 -14.51 7.53 17.64
N LYS A 57 -14.35 6.69 18.68
CA LYS A 57 -15.30 6.62 19.80
C LYS A 57 -15.31 7.93 20.58
N LEU A 58 -16.52 8.51 20.71
CA LEU A 58 -16.80 9.79 21.39
C LEU A 58 -16.86 9.68 22.93
N ALA A 59 -16.52 8.54 23.50
CA ALA A 59 -16.65 8.28 24.93
C ALA A 59 -15.26 8.03 25.54
N ASP A 60 -15.01 8.69 26.67
CA ASP A 60 -13.75 8.58 27.40
C ASP A 60 -13.61 7.13 27.94
N PRO A 61 -12.55 6.39 27.60
CA PRO A 61 -12.40 5.00 27.98
C PRO A 61 -12.08 4.86 29.49
N LEU A 62 -13.11 4.84 30.34
CA LEU A 62 -12.93 4.74 31.79
C LEU A 62 -12.31 3.41 32.28
N PHE A 63 -12.19 2.42 31.40
CA PHE A 63 -11.65 1.08 31.69
C PHE A 63 -10.67 0.57 30.64
N ASP A 64 -9.94 1.47 29.98
CA ASP A 64 -8.97 1.07 28.97
C ASP A 64 -7.61 0.70 29.59
N SER A 65 -6.97 -0.28 28.99
CA SER A 65 -5.68 -0.81 29.42
C SER A 65 -4.95 -1.33 28.21
N LYS A 66 -3.64 -1.08 28.12
CA LYS A 66 -2.79 -1.53 26.99
C LYS A 66 -2.92 -3.03 26.67
N ALA A 67 -3.21 -3.85 27.67
CA ALA A 67 -3.45 -5.28 27.51
C ALA A 67 -4.75 -5.58 26.73
N ILE A 68 -5.83 -4.84 27.04
CA ILE A 68 -7.12 -4.93 26.35
C ILE A 68 -6.98 -4.40 24.92
N ASP A 69 -6.26 -3.29 24.72
CA ASP A 69 -5.96 -2.76 23.39
C ASP A 69 -5.26 -3.78 22.51
N THR A 70 -4.20 -4.41 23.03
CA THR A 70 -3.42 -5.40 22.27
C THR A 70 -4.26 -6.62 21.90
N PHE A 71 -5.08 -7.10 22.84
CA PHE A 71 -5.99 -8.22 22.57
C PHE A 71 -7.05 -7.86 21.52
N THR A 72 -7.61 -6.66 21.63
CA THR A 72 -8.61 -6.15 20.68
C THR A 72 -8.00 -5.94 19.29
N ASP A 73 -6.78 -5.41 19.20
CA ASP A 73 -6.06 -5.27 17.93
C ASP A 73 -5.84 -6.63 17.25
N MET A 74 -5.47 -7.67 18.03
CA MET A 74 -5.33 -9.02 17.48
C MET A 74 -6.67 -9.61 17.02
N GLN A 75 -7.75 -9.38 17.79
CA GLN A 75 -9.10 -9.79 17.42
C GLN A 75 -9.54 -9.10 16.12
N ASP A 76 -9.34 -7.78 16.02
CA ASP A 76 -9.67 -6.97 14.84
C ASP A 76 -8.88 -7.45 13.62
N GLY A 77 -7.62 -7.85 13.79
CA GLY A 77 -6.82 -8.46 12.73
C GLY A 77 -7.40 -9.79 12.20
N LEU A 78 -7.89 -10.66 13.09
CA LEU A 78 -8.54 -11.92 12.70
C LEU A 78 -9.88 -11.66 12.00
N ILE A 79 -10.67 -10.72 12.50
CA ILE A 79 -11.93 -10.30 11.89
C ILE A 79 -11.67 -9.75 10.48
N ALA A 80 -10.72 -8.84 10.32
CA ALA A 80 -10.39 -8.23 9.04
C ALA A 80 -9.90 -9.27 8.02
N LYS A 81 -9.11 -10.26 8.45
CA LYS A 81 -8.69 -11.39 7.60
C LYS A 81 -9.88 -12.24 7.16
N SER A 82 -10.79 -12.58 8.09
CA SER A 82 -12.00 -13.34 7.78
C SER A 82 -12.92 -12.58 6.81
N MET A 83 -13.07 -11.26 7.00
CA MET A 83 -13.86 -10.40 6.10
C MET A 83 -13.24 -10.33 4.71
N ALA A 84 -11.93 -10.19 4.58
CA ALA A 84 -11.27 -10.19 3.27
C ALA A 84 -11.42 -11.54 2.51
N GLU A 85 -11.56 -12.66 3.23
CA GLU A 85 -11.73 -13.99 2.64
C GLU A 85 -13.20 -14.30 2.27
N HIS A 86 -14.16 -13.92 3.12
CA HIS A 86 -15.58 -14.32 2.96
C HIS A 86 -16.51 -13.20 2.52
N THR A 87 -16.14 -11.93 2.70
CA THR A 87 -16.98 -10.77 2.34
C THR A 87 -16.10 -9.64 1.81
N PRO A 88 -15.45 -9.84 0.64
CA PRO A 88 -14.61 -8.81 0.05
C PRO A 88 -15.47 -7.59 -0.32
N LEU A 89 -15.05 -6.42 0.15
CA LEU A 89 -15.55 -5.10 -0.22
C LEU A 89 -15.11 -4.72 -1.65
N GLY A 90 -14.15 -5.45 -2.23
CA GLY A 90 -13.71 -5.31 -3.61
C GLY A 90 -12.55 -4.33 -3.80
N ILE A 91 -12.02 -3.77 -2.70
CA ILE A 91 -10.92 -2.80 -2.72
C ILE A 91 -9.61 -3.50 -3.14
N GLY A 92 -9.38 -4.73 -2.64
CA GLY A 92 -8.23 -5.53 -3.03
C GLY A 92 -8.23 -5.86 -4.53
N LYS A 93 -9.40 -6.21 -5.06
CA LYS A 93 -9.60 -6.47 -6.49
C LYS A 93 -9.36 -5.22 -7.35
N ALA A 94 -9.95 -4.09 -6.97
CA ALA A 94 -9.75 -2.84 -7.69
C ALA A 94 -8.27 -2.43 -7.76
N MET A 95 -7.52 -2.64 -6.66
CA MET A 95 -6.08 -2.38 -6.65
C MET A 95 -5.31 -3.35 -7.57
N THR A 96 -5.64 -4.64 -7.56
CA THR A 96 -4.97 -5.61 -8.42
C THR A 96 -5.25 -5.37 -9.90
N ASP A 97 -6.48 -4.96 -10.23
CA ASP A 97 -6.88 -4.62 -11.59
C ASP A 97 -6.14 -3.35 -12.06
N PHE A 98 -6.00 -2.33 -11.21
CA PHE A 98 -5.21 -1.14 -11.49
C PHE A 98 -3.72 -1.47 -11.71
N LEU A 99 -3.14 -2.35 -10.87
CA LEU A 99 -1.75 -2.81 -11.02
C LEU A 99 -1.55 -3.64 -12.29
N ALA A 100 -2.48 -4.54 -12.62
CA ALA A 100 -2.43 -5.33 -13.84
C ALA A 100 -2.55 -4.46 -15.11
N LYS A 101 -3.46 -3.47 -15.07
CA LYS A 101 -3.66 -2.51 -16.16
C LYS A 101 -2.43 -1.64 -16.36
N SER A 102 -1.89 -1.06 -15.28
CA SER A 102 -0.68 -0.23 -15.35
C SER A 102 0.56 -1.01 -15.81
N GLN A 103 0.76 -2.26 -15.40
CA GLN A 103 1.85 -3.09 -15.93
C GLN A 103 1.71 -3.36 -17.44
N SER A 104 0.48 -3.51 -17.93
CA SER A 104 0.22 -3.72 -19.36
C SER A 104 0.58 -2.48 -20.17
N ASP A 105 0.22 -1.30 -19.67
CA ASP A 105 0.53 -0.02 -20.31
C ASP A 105 2.05 0.27 -20.29
N LEU A 106 2.77 -0.12 -19.22
CA LEU A 106 4.23 -0.04 -19.13
C LEU A 106 4.97 -1.02 -20.06
N ASN A 107 4.41 -2.20 -20.31
CA ASN A 107 4.99 -3.19 -21.23
C ASN A 107 4.76 -2.82 -22.71
N GLN A 108 3.67 -2.12 -23.02
CA GLN A 108 3.37 -1.63 -24.37
C GLN A 108 4.25 -0.42 -24.76
N ALA A 109 4.54 0.49 -23.82
CA ALA A 109 5.42 1.64 -24.05
C ALA A 109 6.88 1.24 -24.35
N ALA A 110 7.36 0.10 -23.85
CA ALA A 110 8.70 -0.41 -24.13
C ALA A 110 8.83 -1.04 -25.54
N ALA A 111 7.73 -1.47 -26.15
CA ALA A 111 7.72 -2.14 -27.46
C ALA A 111 7.61 -1.16 -28.64
N ASP A 112 7.22 0.09 -28.41
CA ASP A 112 6.97 1.10 -29.46
C ASP A 112 8.15 2.09 -29.62
N SER A 113 9.35 1.71 -29.17
CA SER A 113 10.57 2.48 -29.46
C SER A 113 11.12 2.05 -30.84
N PRO A 114 11.15 2.93 -31.85
CA PRO A 114 11.79 2.61 -33.13
C PRO A 114 13.32 2.51 -32.96
N PRO A 115 14.02 1.76 -33.83
CA PRO A 115 15.48 1.69 -33.83
C PRO A 115 16.16 3.03 -34.12
#